data_AF-A0A3D8RUI1-F1
#
_entry.id   AF-A0A3D8RUI1-F1
#
_cell.length_a   1.000
_cell.length_b   1.000
_cell.length_c   1.000
_cell.angle_alpha   90.00
_cell.angle_beta   90.00
_cell.angle_gamma   90.00
#
_symmetry.space_group_name_H-M   'P 1'
#
loop_
_entity.id
_entity.type
_entity.pdbx_description
1 polymer ?
#
loop_
_entity_poly.entity_id
_entity_poly.type
_entity_poly.pdbx_seq_one_letter_code
_entity_poly.pdbx_strand_id
1 'polypeptide(L)'
;METMHELQLEKGGHHNNTPRPTELALAKRRNIWTLLCYQTISLLAIVYFLWQHGFLTFARQTVCTRADCAFQVTNFPQYVIDYAPLVWLDEGETYFPSDISAQVENTHPDVNFSTIVDAPDPLTLKNLDALNKYGNKGADVFLTSKLDVTTNPTWLEGVVPDSHGKTKGASSCAIIINDRGSGRVDAFYMYFYAYNQGNTVLFHELGDHIGDWEHNMIRFQDGKPETMWFSQHGNGQAFTYGAVEKEDIRPISYSAAGSHANYAIAGSHDHSIPDANLPFGFLIDHTSQGILWDPTLNAYLYVYNGTDRSFSAGGNGTSPVGAMNFKGQWGDQQYPESDPKQGKPFFGFYKYVGGPTGPWNKGLNRNLTCPDNGIPCIIRTIKGP
;
A
#
# COMPACT_ATOMS: atom_id res chain seq x y z
N MET A 1 -3.07 61.97 34.57
CA MET A 1 -1.86 62.04 35.40
C MET A 1 -2.33 62.05 36.84
N GLU A 2 -1.96 61.02 37.61
CA GLU A 2 -1.71 60.97 39.08
C GLU A 2 -2.57 61.87 40.01
N THR A 3 -3.18 61.41 41.11
CA THR A 3 -2.62 60.58 42.19
C THR A 3 -3.74 60.09 43.13
N MET A 4 -3.45 59.02 43.87
CA MET A 4 -4.22 58.44 45.00
C MET A 4 -3.80 59.02 46.36
N HIS A 5 -4.75 59.05 47.32
CA HIS A 5 -4.67 59.03 48.82
C HIS A 5 -5.87 59.86 49.36
N GLU A 6 -6.57 59.62 50.46
CA GLU A 6 -6.62 58.68 51.59
C GLU A 6 -7.80 59.17 52.47
N LEU A 7 -8.48 58.32 53.24
CA LEU A 7 -8.92 58.66 54.62
C LEU A 7 -9.66 57.49 55.31
N GLN A 8 -9.33 57.34 56.59
CA GLN A 8 -9.62 56.26 57.53
C GLN A 8 -10.86 56.49 58.42
N LEU A 9 -11.40 55.37 58.97
CA LEU A 9 -11.87 55.08 60.36
C LEU A 9 -12.99 55.99 60.99
N GLU A 10 -13.93 55.56 61.86
CA GLU A 10 -13.92 54.58 62.96
C GLU A 10 -15.35 54.35 63.57
N LYS A 11 -15.59 53.15 64.16
CA LYS A 11 -16.43 52.71 65.33
C LYS A 11 -17.87 53.23 65.57
N GLY A 12 -18.84 52.51 66.15
CA GLY A 12 -18.93 51.19 66.82
C GLY A 12 -20.30 51.03 67.54
N GLY A 13 -20.63 49.84 68.07
CA GLY A 13 -21.78 49.62 68.99
C GLY A 13 -22.30 48.17 69.06
N HIS A 14 -22.26 47.56 70.25
CA HIS A 14 -22.58 46.15 70.55
C HIS A 14 -23.84 46.04 71.44
N HIS A 15 -24.70 45.04 71.21
CA HIS A 15 -25.71 44.57 72.19
C HIS A 15 -25.85 43.04 72.15
N ASN A 16 -25.73 42.42 73.33
CA ASN A 16 -25.91 40.98 73.60
C ASN A 16 -27.39 40.60 73.78
N ASN A 17 -27.77 39.42 73.29
CA ASN A 17 -29.04 38.74 73.63
C ASN A 17 -28.82 37.22 73.73
N THR A 18 -29.14 36.61 74.88
CA THR A 18 -29.23 35.16 75.07
C THR A 18 -30.69 34.69 75.00
N PRO A 19 -31.05 33.60 74.28
CA PRO A 19 -32.46 33.17 74.12
C PRO A 19 -32.93 32.08 75.11
N ARG A 20 -34.26 32.02 75.26
CA ARG A 20 -35.09 31.17 76.17
C ARG A 20 -35.24 29.69 75.74
N PRO A 21 -35.69 28.78 76.64
CA PRO A 21 -35.54 27.30 76.55
C PRO A 21 -36.40 26.55 75.52
N THR A 22 -37.08 27.23 74.60
CA THR A 22 -37.95 26.60 73.58
C THR A 22 -37.30 26.50 72.20
N GLU A 23 -36.22 27.24 71.95
CA GLU A 23 -35.45 27.20 70.69
C GLU A 23 -34.51 25.97 70.59
N LEU A 24 -34.01 25.46 71.72
CA LEU A 24 -33.04 24.36 71.75
C LEU A 24 -33.65 23.00 71.31
N ALA A 25 -34.95 22.81 71.51
CA ALA A 25 -35.66 21.58 71.14
C ALA A 25 -35.97 21.49 69.63
N LEU A 26 -36.20 22.64 68.97
CA LEU A 26 -36.45 22.71 67.53
C LEU A 26 -35.14 22.63 66.72
N ALA A 27 -34.05 23.22 67.22
CA ALA A 27 -32.72 23.11 66.60
C ALA A 27 -32.17 21.67 66.61
N LYS A 28 -32.39 20.91 67.70
CA LYS A 28 -31.98 19.49 67.78
C LYS A 28 -32.76 18.60 66.81
N ARG A 29 -34.07 18.80 66.64
CA ARG A 29 -34.87 18.02 65.68
C ARG A 29 -34.46 18.32 64.24
N ARG A 30 -34.21 19.58 63.90
CA ARG A 30 -33.77 19.99 62.55
C ARG A 30 -32.43 19.35 62.18
N ASN A 31 -31.46 19.30 63.10
CA ASN A 31 -30.14 18.66 62.87
C ASN A 31 -30.21 17.13 62.70
N ILE A 32 -31.13 16.44 63.37
CA ILE A 32 -31.27 14.98 63.23
C ILE A 32 -31.82 14.62 61.84
N TRP A 33 -32.79 15.38 61.33
CA TRP A 33 -33.33 15.16 59.98
C TRP A 33 -32.31 15.44 58.87
N THR A 34 -31.48 16.46 59.02
CA THR A 34 -30.41 16.74 58.03
C THR A 34 -29.33 15.65 58.05
N LEU A 35 -28.94 15.17 59.24
CA LEU A 35 -27.94 14.10 59.38
C LEU A 35 -28.44 12.77 58.79
N LEU A 36 -29.72 12.44 59.01
CA LEU A 36 -30.37 11.26 58.43
C LEU A 36 -30.45 11.36 56.90
N CYS A 37 -30.75 12.53 56.34
CA CYS A 37 -30.72 12.75 54.89
C CYS A 37 -29.32 12.58 54.27
N TYR A 38 -28.26 13.09 54.91
CA TYR A 38 -26.90 12.90 54.40
C TYR A 38 -26.45 11.44 54.50
N GLN A 39 -26.84 10.72 55.55
CA GLN A 39 -26.55 9.29 55.67
C GLN A 39 -27.30 8.45 54.64
N THR A 40 -28.57 8.75 54.34
CA THR A 40 -29.32 8.02 53.31
C THR A 40 -28.79 8.29 51.90
N ILE A 41 -28.45 9.54 51.57
CA ILE A 41 -27.83 9.89 50.29
C ILE A 41 -26.47 9.20 50.13
N SER A 42 -25.65 9.17 51.19
CA SER A 42 -24.34 8.49 51.16
C SER A 42 -24.48 6.98 51.03
N LEU A 43 -25.46 6.37 51.71
CA LEU A 43 -25.74 4.93 51.56
C LEU A 43 -26.20 4.59 50.14
N LEU A 44 -27.06 5.42 49.54
CA LEU A 44 -27.54 5.24 48.18
C LEU A 44 -26.42 5.42 47.15
N ALA A 45 -25.49 6.36 47.36
CA ALA A 45 -24.31 6.53 46.53
C ALA A 45 -23.35 5.33 46.61
N ILE A 46 -23.15 4.76 47.81
CA ILE A 46 -22.35 3.55 48.01
C ILE A 46 -23.04 2.34 47.37
N VAL A 47 -24.36 2.18 47.51
CA VAL A 47 -25.13 1.12 46.84
C VAL A 47 -25.07 1.28 45.32
N TYR A 48 -25.13 2.50 44.80
CA TYR A 48 -24.97 2.78 43.37
C TYR A 48 -23.55 2.48 42.87
N PHE A 49 -22.51 2.82 43.64
CA PHE A 49 -21.12 2.46 43.32
C PHE A 49 -20.88 0.95 43.39
N LEU A 50 -21.44 0.28 44.39
CA LEU A 50 -21.42 -1.18 44.52
C LEU A 50 -22.26 -1.86 43.43
N TRP A 51 -23.29 -1.21 42.91
CA TRP A 51 -24.05 -1.69 41.75
C TRP A 51 -23.28 -1.51 40.44
N GLN A 52 -22.54 -0.40 40.28
CA GLN A 52 -21.66 -0.18 39.11
C GLN A 52 -20.41 -1.08 39.12
N HIS A 53 -19.95 -1.54 40.28
CA HIS A 53 -18.66 -2.25 40.41
C HIS A 53 -18.75 -3.64 41.05
N GLY A 54 -19.94 -4.07 41.46
CA GLY A 54 -20.17 -5.31 42.21
C GLY A 54 -20.97 -6.35 41.45
N PHE A 55 -20.51 -6.72 40.26
CA PHE A 55 -20.68 -8.07 39.69
C PHE A 55 -19.45 -8.42 38.86
N LEU A 56 -18.31 -8.51 39.56
CA LEU A 56 -17.13 -9.23 39.10
C LEU A 56 -17.03 -10.53 39.89
N THR A 57 -17.84 -11.52 39.51
CA THR A 57 -17.61 -12.92 39.83
C THR A 57 -17.96 -13.77 38.62
N PHE A 58 -16.89 -14.10 37.88
CA PHE A 58 -16.68 -15.34 37.14
C PHE A 58 -17.91 -16.05 36.60
N ALA A 59 -18.52 -15.50 35.56
CA ALA A 59 -18.84 -16.36 34.43
C ALA A 59 -17.52 -16.69 33.76
N ARG A 60 -17.00 -17.89 34.04
CA ARG A 60 -15.94 -18.52 33.26
C ARG A 60 -16.54 -18.75 31.86
N GLN A 61 -16.65 -17.68 31.06
CA GLN A 61 -16.53 -17.86 29.63
C GLN A 61 -15.21 -18.57 29.47
N THR A 62 -15.28 -19.77 28.94
CA THR A 62 -14.13 -20.47 28.43
C THR A 62 -13.49 -19.49 27.45
N VAL A 63 -12.55 -18.70 27.96
CA VAL A 63 -11.54 -18.03 27.16
C VAL A 63 -10.96 -19.20 26.41
N CYS A 64 -11.29 -19.29 25.13
CA CYS A 64 -10.44 -20.01 24.23
C CYS A 64 -9.10 -19.29 24.38
N THR A 65 -8.21 -19.89 25.17
CA THR A 65 -6.82 -19.49 25.23
C THR A 65 -6.40 -19.41 23.77
N ARG A 66 -5.90 -18.24 23.37
CA ARG A 66 -5.68 -17.78 21.99
C ARG A 66 -4.61 -18.59 21.23
N ALA A 67 -4.42 -19.85 21.59
CA ALA A 67 -3.56 -20.85 20.99
C ALA A 67 -4.32 -22.10 20.48
N ASP A 68 -5.59 -22.33 20.83
CA ASP A 68 -6.28 -23.61 20.49
C ASP A 68 -7.62 -23.48 19.73
N CYS A 69 -8.01 -22.27 19.29
CA CYS A 69 -8.78 -22.18 18.05
C CYS A 69 -7.76 -22.23 16.92
N ALA A 70 -7.50 -23.41 16.38
CA ALA A 70 -6.77 -23.57 15.14
C ALA A 70 -7.58 -22.90 14.02
N PHE A 71 -7.42 -21.58 13.87
CA PHE A 71 -7.72 -20.88 12.64
C PHE A 71 -6.72 -21.44 11.63
N GLN A 72 -7.20 -22.32 10.76
CA GLN A 72 -6.47 -22.74 9.59
C GLN A 72 -6.14 -21.47 8.78
N VAL A 73 -4.91 -20.95 8.93
CA VAL A 73 -4.20 -20.06 7.98
C VAL A 73 -4.96 -18.74 7.66
N THR A 74 -4.48 -17.54 7.99
CA THR A 74 -3.53 -16.78 7.17
C THR A 74 -3.08 -15.52 7.94
N ASN A 75 -1.79 -15.16 7.84
CA ASN A 75 -1.28 -13.82 8.19
C ASN A 75 -1.76 -12.73 7.20
N PHE A 76 -2.93 -12.92 6.57
CA PHE A 76 -3.35 -12.18 5.39
C PHE A 76 -4.86 -11.91 5.45
N PRO A 77 -5.29 -10.65 5.71
CA PRO A 77 -6.70 -10.34 5.89
C PRO A 77 -7.53 -10.52 4.62
N GLN A 78 -8.71 -11.15 4.74
CA GLN A 78 -9.59 -11.44 3.61
C GLN A 78 -10.05 -10.19 2.85
N TYR A 79 -10.29 -9.08 3.57
CA TYR A 79 -10.70 -7.82 2.94
C TYR A 79 -9.69 -7.29 1.91
N VAL A 80 -8.40 -7.67 2.02
CA VAL A 80 -7.39 -7.30 1.02
C VAL A 80 -7.68 -7.98 -0.33
N ILE A 81 -8.22 -9.20 -0.30
CA ILE A 81 -8.65 -9.89 -1.51
C ILE A 81 -10.01 -9.37 -1.98
N ASP A 82 -10.94 -9.17 -1.05
CA ASP A 82 -12.31 -8.74 -1.38
C ASP A 82 -12.36 -7.35 -2.06
N TYR A 83 -11.47 -6.44 -1.66
CA TYR A 83 -11.34 -5.09 -2.23
C TYR A 83 -10.23 -4.95 -3.27
N ALA A 84 -9.60 -6.06 -3.69
CA ALA A 84 -8.51 -6.03 -4.65
C ALA A 84 -8.96 -5.44 -6.00
N PRO A 85 -8.13 -4.62 -6.65
CA PRO A 85 -8.45 -4.06 -7.95
C PRO A 85 -8.69 -5.14 -9.00
N LEU A 86 -9.63 -4.84 -9.91
CA LEU A 86 -9.70 -5.45 -11.23
C LEU A 86 -8.98 -4.53 -12.21
N VAL A 87 -8.33 -5.11 -13.21
CA VAL A 87 -7.50 -4.35 -14.16
C VAL A 87 -8.05 -4.57 -15.56
N TRP A 88 -8.52 -3.50 -16.20
CA TRP A 88 -8.72 -3.50 -17.65
C TRP A 88 -7.35 -3.36 -18.33
N LEU A 89 -7.01 -4.35 -19.14
CA LEU A 89 -5.92 -4.27 -20.10
C LEU A 89 -6.45 -3.61 -21.37
N ASP A 90 -5.65 -2.75 -21.98
CA ASP A 90 -6.03 -2.02 -23.19
C ASP A 90 -6.41 -2.98 -24.35
N GLU A 91 -7.33 -2.56 -25.22
CA GLU A 91 -7.75 -3.33 -26.39
C GLU A 91 -6.63 -3.58 -27.41
N GLY A 92 -5.61 -2.71 -27.41
CA GLY A 92 -4.39 -2.83 -28.20
C GLY A 92 -3.23 -3.51 -27.48
N GLU A 93 -3.42 -4.05 -26.27
CA GLU A 93 -2.34 -4.68 -25.50
C GLU A 93 -1.76 -5.89 -26.24
N THR A 94 -0.43 -5.96 -26.30
CA THR A 94 0.33 -7.07 -26.86
C THR A 94 1.23 -7.75 -25.82
N TYR A 95 1.53 -7.06 -24.72
CA TYR A 95 2.39 -7.52 -23.65
C TYR A 95 1.55 -7.72 -22.38
N PHE A 96 1.02 -8.93 -22.22
CA PHE A 96 0.08 -9.26 -21.16
C PHE A 96 0.79 -9.53 -19.82
N PRO A 97 0.04 -9.57 -18.69
CA PRO A 97 0.61 -9.94 -17.40
C PRO A 97 1.35 -11.28 -17.48
N SER A 98 2.57 -11.31 -16.96
CA SER A 98 3.56 -12.35 -17.23
C SER A 98 3.86 -13.17 -15.98
N ASP A 99 4.20 -14.45 -16.15
CA ASP A 99 4.59 -15.29 -15.02
C ASP A 99 5.93 -14.84 -14.42
N ILE A 100 5.94 -14.53 -13.12
CA ILE A 100 7.14 -14.04 -12.44
C ILE A 100 8.26 -15.11 -12.45
N SER A 101 7.93 -16.41 -12.36
CA SER A 101 8.93 -17.48 -12.47
C SER A 101 9.51 -17.57 -13.88
N ALA A 102 8.69 -17.46 -14.92
CA ALA A 102 9.16 -17.47 -16.30
C ALA A 102 10.20 -16.37 -16.59
N GLN A 103 10.11 -15.19 -15.97
CA GLN A 103 11.16 -14.17 -16.06
C GLN A 103 12.52 -14.73 -15.62
N VAL A 104 12.56 -15.36 -14.45
CA VAL A 104 13.80 -15.91 -13.88
C VAL A 104 14.30 -17.09 -14.70
N GLU A 105 13.40 -17.92 -15.23
CA GLU A 105 13.75 -19.06 -16.08
C GLU A 105 14.32 -18.63 -17.44
N ASN A 106 13.90 -17.49 -17.99
CA ASN A 106 14.36 -16.97 -19.28
C ASN A 106 15.53 -15.98 -19.18
N THR A 107 16.07 -15.76 -17.98
CA THR A 107 17.17 -14.82 -17.75
C THR A 107 18.36 -15.46 -17.04
N HIS A 108 19.52 -14.81 -17.12
CA HIS A 108 20.71 -15.12 -16.34
C HIS A 108 21.23 -13.84 -15.66
N PRO A 109 21.89 -13.97 -14.49
CA PRO A 109 22.35 -12.81 -13.75
C PRO A 109 23.67 -12.27 -14.30
N ASP A 110 23.68 -11.01 -14.68
CA ASP A 110 24.86 -10.28 -15.16
C ASP A 110 25.21 -9.11 -14.25
N VAL A 111 26.50 -8.76 -14.20
CA VAL A 111 27.00 -7.48 -13.70
C VAL A 111 27.88 -6.89 -14.78
N ASN A 112 27.58 -5.65 -15.22
CA ASN A 112 28.33 -4.96 -16.26
C ASN A 112 28.49 -5.81 -17.55
N PHE A 113 27.37 -6.32 -18.07
CA PHE A 113 27.29 -7.18 -19.26
C PHE A 113 28.14 -8.47 -19.20
N SER A 114 28.47 -8.92 -18.00
CA SER A 114 29.24 -10.15 -17.77
C SER A 114 28.48 -11.08 -16.83
N THR A 115 28.27 -12.32 -17.26
CA THR A 115 27.53 -13.33 -16.49
C THR A 115 28.24 -13.74 -15.21
N ILE A 116 27.47 -13.81 -14.14
CA ILE A 116 27.92 -14.29 -12.83
C ILE A 116 28.02 -15.82 -12.87
N VAL A 117 29.24 -16.34 -12.95
CA VAL A 117 29.52 -17.79 -13.11
C VAL A 117 29.18 -18.65 -11.88
N ASP A 118 29.20 -18.07 -10.68
CA ASP A 118 28.96 -18.80 -9.42
C ASP A 118 27.54 -18.61 -8.86
N ALA A 119 26.62 -18.07 -9.67
CA ALA A 119 25.22 -17.88 -9.28
C ALA A 119 24.52 -19.23 -9.04
N PRO A 120 23.44 -19.27 -8.22
CA PRO A 120 22.64 -20.48 -8.10
C PRO A 120 22.11 -20.95 -9.45
N ASP A 121 22.23 -22.25 -9.72
CA ASP A 121 21.72 -22.91 -10.92
C ASP A 121 20.97 -24.20 -10.53
N PRO A 122 19.64 -24.30 -10.74
CA PRO A 122 18.79 -23.29 -11.37
C PRO A 122 18.56 -22.06 -10.46
N LEU A 123 18.46 -20.91 -11.11
CA LEU A 123 17.93 -19.69 -10.49
C LEU A 123 16.40 -19.82 -10.39
N THR A 124 15.84 -19.45 -9.24
CA THR A 124 14.40 -19.58 -8.94
C THR A 124 13.96 -18.40 -8.08
N LEU A 125 12.65 -18.18 -7.99
CA LEU A 125 12.11 -17.17 -7.07
C LEU A 125 12.48 -17.40 -5.60
N LYS A 126 12.83 -18.63 -5.21
CA LYS A 126 13.19 -18.97 -3.82
C LYS A 126 14.62 -18.56 -3.45
N ASN A 127 15.53 -18.53 -4.41
CA ASN A 127 16.96 -18.28 -4.18
C ASN A 127 17.48 -17.01 -4.88
N LEU A 128 16.59 -16.20 -5.49
CA LEU A 128 16.96 -15.01 -6.24
C LEU A 128 17.73 -13.97 -5.40
N ASP A 129 17.43 -13.88 -4.11
CA ASP A 129 18.12 -13.00 -3.16
C ASP A 129 19.56 -13.41 -2.87
N ALA A 130 19.97 -14.64 -3.19
CA ALA A 130 21.37 -15.04 -3.15
C ALA A 130 22.24 -14.20 -4.09
N LEU A 131 21.65 -13.57 -5.11
CA LEU A 131 22.34 -12.64 -6.01
C LEU A 131 22.76 -11.34 -5.30
N ASN A 132 22.18 -11.02 -4.14
CA ASN A 132 22.53 -9.82 -3.37
C ASN A 132 23.98 -9.82 -2.84
N LYS A 133 24.72 -10.93 -2.95
CA LYS A 133 26.14 -10.99 -2.58
C LYS A 133 27.09 -10.48 -3.68
N TYR A 134 26.59 -10.30 -4.91
CA TYR A 134 27.39 -9.85 -6.05
C TYR A 134 27.24 -8.34 -6.28
N GLY A 135 28.14 -7.80 -7.10
CA GLY A 135 28.16 -6.38 -7.47
C GLY A 135 28.08 -5.45 -6.24
N ASN A 136 27.36 -4.36 -6.38
CA ASN A 136 26.97 -3.45 -5.31
C ASN A 136 25.81 -4.00 -4.46
N LYS A 137 26.06 -5.11 -3.76
CA LYS A 137 25.07 -5.77 -2.89
C LYS A 137 23.77 -6.15 -3.62
N GLY A 138 23.90 -6.58 -4.87
CA GLY A 138 22.83 -6.95 -5.78
C GLY A 138 22.25 -5.80 -6.61
N ALA A 139 22.47 -4.53 -6.27
CA ALA A 139 21.75 -3.40 -6.88
C ALA A 139 22.05 -3.19 -8.38
N ASP A 140 23.21 -3.64 -8.83
CA ASP A 140 23.72 -3.62 -10.20
C ASP A 140 23.78 -5.01 -10.84
N VAL A 141 23.06 -5.99 -10.25
CA VAL A 141 22.81 -7.29 -10.88
C VAL A 141 21.56 -7.19 -11.74
N PHE A 142 21.68 -7.59 -13.00
CA PHE A 142 20.63 -7.54 -14.01
C PHE A 142 20.18 -8.94 -14.39
N LEU A 143 18.87 -9.20 -14.40
CA LEU A 143 18.30 -10.44 -14.95
C LEU A 143 18.26 -10.34 -16.47
N THR A 144 19.38 -10.66 -17.10
CA THR A 144 19.60 -10.47 -18.55
C THR A 144 18.97 -11.60 -19.36
N SER A 145 18.23 -11.26 -20.40
CA SER A 145 17.55 -12.19 -21.30
C SER A 145 18.50 -13.20 -21.92
N LYS A 146 18.14 -14.49 -21.88
CA LYS A 146 18.84 -15.57 -22.59
C LYS A 146 18.68 -15.50 -24.12
N LEU A 147 17.67 -14.77 -24.59
CA LEU A 147 17.31 -14.66 -26.00
C LEU A 147 17.48 -13.22 -26.49
N ASP A 148 17.71 -13.06 -27.79
CA ASP A 148 17.71 -11.74 -28.42
C ASP A 148 16.30 -11.14 -28.38
N VAL A 149 16.11 -10.11 -27.55
CA VAL A 149 14.82 -9.47 -27.34
C VAL A 149 14.28 -8.78 -28.59
N THR A 150 15.14 -8.43 -29.54
CA THR A 150 14.73 -7.84 -30.83
C THR A 150 14.04 -8.85 -31.75
N THR A 151 14.06 -10.14 -31.41
CA THR A 151 13.36 -11.20 -32.13
C THR A 151 11.95 -11.46 -31.60
N ASN A 152 11.48 -10.67 -30.63
CA ASN A 152 10.17 -10.81 -29.96
C ASN A 152 9.94 -12.23 -29.43
N PRO A 153 10.80 -12.74 -28.53
CA PRO A 153 10.60 -14.07 -27.96
C PRO A 153 9.26 -14.14 -27.20
N THR A 154 8.49 -15.20 -27.44
CA THR A 154 7.09 -15.35 -26.98
C THR A 154 6.91 -15.18 -25.47
N TRP A 155 7.93 -15.47 -24.65
CA TRP A 155 7.83 -15.31 -23.19
C TRP A 155 7.69 -13.84 -22.76
N LEU A 156 8.05 -12.88 -23.61
CA LEU A 156 7.86 -11.45 -23.39
C LEU A 156 6.40 -11.01 -23.57
N GLU A 157 5.59 -11.74 -24.36
CA GLU A 157 4.18 -11.42 -24.63
C GLU A 157 3.26 -11.69 -23.42
N GLY A 158 3.75 -12.43 -22.41
CA GLY A 158 2.99 -12.76 -21.22
C GLY A 158 1.84 -13.74 -21.45
N VAL A 159 0.82 -13.69 -20.60
CA VAL A 159 -0.33 -14.61 -20.65
C VAL A 159 -1.63 -13.82 -20.70
N VAL A 160 -2.39 -14.02 -21.78
CA VAL A 160 -3.72 -13.44 -21.96
C VAL A 160 -4.68 -13.97 -20.87
N PRO A 161 -5.36 -13.11 -20.10
CA PRO A 161 -6.40 -13.54 -19.17
C PRO A 161 -7.54 -14.28 -19.89
N ASP A 162 -8.08 -15.32 -19.26
CA ASP A 162 -9.25 -16.03 -19.78
C ASP A 162 -10.56 -15.26 -19.54
N SER A 163 -11.71 -15.85 -19.93
CA SER A 163 -13.03 -15.24 -19.74
C SER A 163 -13.44 -14.98 -18.28
N HIS A 164 -12.68 -15.49 -17.31
CA HIS A 164 -12.88 -15.22 -15.88
C HIS A 164 -11.80 -14.27 -15.34
N GLY A 165 -10.99 -13.68 -16.21
CA GLY A 165 -9.89 -12.78 -15.84
C GLY A 165 -8.68 -13.49 -15.27
N LYS A 166 -8.51 -14.81 -15.47
CA LYS A 166 -7.37 -15.56 -14.94
C LYS A 166 -6.25 -15.72 -15.97
N THR A 167 -5.02 -15.38 -15.58
CA THR A 167 -3.81 -15.79 -16.32
C THR A 167 -3.48 -17.26 -16.03
N LYS A 168 -3.86 -18.15 -16.95
CA LYS A 168 -3.73 -19.60 -16.72
C LYS A 168 -2.27 -20.03 -16.69
N GLY A 169 -1.87 -20.68 -15.59
CA GLY A 169 -0.51 -21.21 -15.44
C GLY A 169 0.56 -20.15 -15.15
N ALA A 170 0.17 -18.88 -14.95
CA ALA A 170 1.10 -17.78 -14.71
C ALA A 170 0.73 -17.05 -13.42
N SER A 171 1.66 -16.94 -12.47
CA SER A 171 1.51 -16.10 -11.29
C SER A 171 2.03 -14.70 -11.61
N SER A 172 1.15 -13.85 -12.14
CA SER A 172 1.50 -12.51 -12.67
C SER A 172 1.34 -11.37 -11.67
N CYS A 173 0.99 -11.69 -10.42
CA CYS A 173 0.77 -10.71 -9.37
C CYS A 173 1.43 -11.11 -8.05
N ALA A 174 1.97 -10.12 -7.34
CA ALA A 174 2.36 -10.24 -5.95
C ALA A 174 1.54 -9.25 -5.10
N ILE A 175 0.75 -9.77 -4.16
CA ILE A 175 0.01 -8.95 -3.20
C ILE A 175 0.79 -8.88 -1.90
N ILE A 176 1.22 -7.68 -1.53
CA ILE A 176 2.09 -7.42 -0.38
C ILE A 176 1.32 -6.55 0.60
N ILE A 177 1.18 -7.00 1.85
CA ILE A 177 0.58 -6.20 2.92
C ILE A 177 1.65 -5.68 3.87
N ASN A 178 1.45 -4.47 4.39
CA ASN A 178 2.21 -3.91 5.51
C ASN A 178 1.23 -3.45 6.58
N ASP A 179 1.16 -4.19 7.70
CA ASP A 179 0.39 -3.80 8.88
C ASP A 179 1.13 -2.69 9.62
N ARG A 180 0.51 -1.51 9.68
CA ARG A 180 1.06 -0.29 10.29
C ARG A 180 0.65 -0.16 11.76
N GLY A 181 -0.11 -1.12 12.30
CA GLY A 181 -0.73 -1.06 13.61
C GLY A 181 -1.97 -0.16 13.62
N SER A 182 -2.69 -0.16 14.75
CA SER A 182 -3.87 0.68 14.99
C SER A 182 -4.94 0.57 13.89
N GLY A 183 -5.10 -0.62 13.31
CA GLY A 183 -6.07 -0.90 12.27
C GLY A 183 -5.67 -0.43 10.87
N ARG A 184 -4.51 0.21 10.69
CA ARG A 184 -4.04 0.69 9.39
C ARG A 184 -3.25 -0.40 8.68
N VAL A 185 -3.67 -0.75 7.47
CA VAL A 185 -2.97 -1.71 6.60
C VAL A 185 -2.81 -1.11 5.22
N ASP A 186 -1.58 -1.16 4.69
CA ASP A 186 -1.29 -0.81 3.31
C ASP A 186 -1.18 -2.11 2.50
N ALA A 187 -2.00 -2.28 1.46
CA ALA A 187 -1.92 -3.42 0.55
C ALA A 187 -1.47 -2.96 -0.84
N PHE A 188 -0.41 -3.56 -1.35
CA PHE A 188 0.16 -3.29 -2.67
C PHE A 188 -0.15 -4.48 -3.58
N TYR A 189 -0.76 -4.20 -4.72
CA TYR A 189 -1.06 -5.18 -5.76
C TYR A 189 -0.06 -4.95 -6.88
N MET A 190 1.06 -5.68 -6.83
CA MET A 190 2.15 -5.57 -7.78
C MET A 190 1.83 -6.43 -9.00
N TYR A 191 1.88 -5.84 -10.18
CA TYR A 191 1.65 -6.48 -11.46
C TYR A 191 2.98 -6.67 -12.17
N PHE A 192 3.18 -7.85 -12.74
CA PHE A 192 4.41 -8.16 -13.45
C PHE A 192 4.15 -8.35 -14.93
N TYR A 193 4.97 -7.71 -15.75
CA TYR A 193 5.02 -7.88 -17.19
C TYR A 193 6.46 -8.24 -17.57
N ALA A 194 6.66 -9.15 -18.52
CA ALA A 194 8.00 -9.59 -18.93
C ALA A 194 8.69 -8.58 -19.86
N TYR A 195 7.92 -7.65 -20.43
CA TYR A 195 8.39 -6.59 -21.28
C TYR A 195 7.56 -5.34 -21.04
N ASN A 196 8.21 -4.19 -21.04
CA ASN A 196 7.57 -2.88 -21.18
C ASN A 196 7.92 -2.34 -22.56
N GLN A 197 6.89 -2.03 -23.34
CA GLN A 197 7.07 -1.29 -24.57
C GLN A 197 6.98 0.19 -24.26
N GLY A 198 8.09 0.90 -24.50
CA GLY A 198 8.19 2.31 -24.26
C GLY A 198 7.35 3.14 -25.24
N ASN A 199 7.22 4.43 -24.93
CA ASN A 199 6.40 5.32 -25.72
C ASN A 199 7.06 5.73 -27.04
N THR A 200 6.24 5.98 -28.06
CA THR A 200 6.71 6.51 -29.34
C THR A 200 6.69 8.03 -29.34
N VAL A 201 7.87 8.66 -29.37
CA VAL A 201 8.05 10.11 -29.48
C VAL A 201 8.63 10.46 -30.84
N LEU A 202 7.94 11.28 -31.62
CA LEU A 202 8.39 11.72 -32.95
C LEU A 202 8.84 10.54 -33.85
N PHE A 203 8.05 9.45 -33.87
CA PHE A 203 8.34 8.21 -34.61
C PHE A 203 9.53 7.38 -34.08
N HIS A 204 10.02 7.68 -32.86
CA HIS A 204 11.04 6.90 -32.16
C HIS A 204 10.44 6.24 -30.91
N GLU A 205 10.46 4.92 -30.86
CA GLU A 205 10.14 4.12 -29.66
C GLU A 205 11.30 4.21 -28.65
N LEU A 206 10.99 4.57 -27.41
CA LEU A 206 11.96 4.91 -26.37
C LEU A 206 11.50 4.41 -25.00
N GLY A 207 12.43 3.85 -24.23
CA GLY A 207 12.19 3.41 -22.86
C GLY A 207 11.78 1.95 -22.73
N ASP A 208 11.97 1.13 -23.76
CA ASP A 208 11.73 -0.31 -23.71
C ASP A 208 12.60 -0.96 -22.63
N HIS A 209 12.03 -1.86 -21.85
CA HIS A 209 12.82 -2.64 -20.92
C HIS A 209 12.25 -4.03 -20.68
N ILE A 210 13.16 -4.96 -20.39
CA ILE A 210 12.82 -6.32 -20.01
C ILE A 210 12.39 -6.28 -18.54
N GLY A 211 11.29 -6.97 -18.26
CA GLY A 211 10.60 -7.01 -16.98
C GLY A 211 10.04 -5.66 -16.55
N ASP A 212 8.90 -5.69 -15.89
CA ASP A 212 8.23 -4.49 -15.42
C ASP A 212 7.41 -4.76 -14.17
N TRP A 213 7.44 -3.80 -13.24
CA TRP A 213 6.73 -3.85 -11.98
C TRP A 213 5.89 -2.58 -11.82
N GLU A 214 4.61 -2.70 -12.16
CA GLU A 214 3.57 -1.69 -11.94
C GLU A 214 2.71 -2.09 -10.75
N HIS A 215 1.97 -1.14 -10.16
CA HIS A 215 1.13 -1.45 -9.01
C HIS A 215 0.04 -0.45 -8.70
N ASN A 216 -1.03 -0.99 -8.13
CA ASN A 216 -1.92 -0.24 -7.27
C ASN A 216 -1.55 -0.43 -5.79
N MET A 217 -1.91 0.54 -4.96
CA MET A 217 -1.90 0.36 -3.50
C MET A 217 -3.19 0.89 -2.90
N ILE A 218 -3.78 0.14 -1.97
CA ILE A 218 -4.96 0.57 -1.21
C ILE A 218 -4.55 0.71 0.26
N ARG A 219 -4.89 1.85 0.86
CA ARG A 219 -4.79 2.06 2.30
C ARG A 219 -6.11 1.72 2.96
N PHE A 220 -6.06 0.87 3.97
CA PHE A 220 -7.19 0.47 4.79
C PHE A 220 -7.10 1.05 6.20
N GLN A 221 -8.26 1.35 6.78
CA GLN A 221 -8.45 1.64 8.20
C GLN A 221 -9.54 0.71 8.73
N ASP A 222 -9.19 -0.12 9.72
CA ASP A 222 -10.09 -1.11 10.34
C ASP A 222 -10.81 -2.00 9.31
N GLY A 223 -10.06 -2.42 8.28
CA GLY A 223 -10.55 -3.28 7.19
C GLY A 223 -11.38 -2.55 6.12
N LYS A 224 -11.54 -1.23 6.19
CA LYS A 224 -12.24 -0.42 5.20
C LYS A 224 -11.25 0.35 4.33
N PRO A 225 -11.37 0.31 2.99
CA PRO A 225 -10.48 1.05 2.11
C PRO A 225 -10.77 2.55 2.16
N GLU A 226 -9.72 3.37 2.33
CA GLU A 226 -9.81 4.84 2.42
C GLU A 226 -9.34 5.52 1.14
N THR A 227 -8.20 5.09 0.61
CA THR A 227 -7.54 5.72 -0.54
C THR A 227 -6.82 4.68 -1.39
N MET A 228 -6.59 5.03 -2.66
CA MET A 228 -5.93 4.17 -3.62
C MET A 228 -4.89 4.96 -4.44
N TRP A 229 -3.74 4.34 -4.65
CA TRP A 229 -2.64 4.79 -5.49
C TRP A 229 -2.64 4.03 -6.82
N PHE A 230 -2.32 4.73 -7.90
CA PHE A 230 -2.11 4.19 -9.24
C PHE A 230 -0.72 4.60 -9.70
N SER A 231 0.21 3.64 -9.86
CA SER A 231 1.55 3.96 -10.35
C SER A 231 1.54 4.30 -11.83
N GLN A 232 2.32 5.32 -12.19
CA GLN A 232 2.49 5.80 -13.56
C GLN A 232 3.97 6.11 -13.73
N HIS A 233 4.69 5.21 -14.39
CA HIS A 233 6.13 5.31 -14.60
C HIS A 233 6.87 5.54 -13.25
N GLY A 234 7.60 6.65 -13.11
CA GLY A 234 8.32 7.00 -11.88
C GLY A 234 7.47 7.60 -10.74
N ASN A 235 6.17 7.90 -10.96
CA ASN A 235 5.27 8.45 -9.95
C ASN A 235 3.86 7.88 -10.08
N GLY A 236 2.81 8.71 -10.07
CA GLY A 236 1.42 8.24 -10.12
C GLY A 236 0.41 9.21 -9.52
N GLN A 237 -0.80 8.71 -9.30
CA GLN A 237 -1.91 9.50 -8.77
C GLN A 237 -2.60 8.79 -7.60
N ALA A 238 -3.06 9.57 -6.62
CA ALA A 238 -3.85 9.08 -5.50
C ALA A 238 -5.30 9.58 -5.57
N PHE A 239 -6.23 8.71 -5.20
CA PHE A 239 -7.66 9.03 -5.11
C PHE A 239 -8.22 8.57 -3.76
N THR A 240 -9.27 9.22 -3.29
CA THR A 240 -10.12 8.60 -2.26
C THR A 240 -10.76 7.35 -2.85
N TYR A 241 -10.93 6.31 -2.03
CA TYR A 241 -11.51 5.08 -2.51
C TYR A 241 -12.93 5.29 -3.04
N GLY A 242 -13.68 6.22 -2.47
CA GLY A 242 -15.00 6.61 -2.97
C GLY A 242 -14.99 7.20 -4.39
N ALA A 243 -13.90 7.83 -4.82
CA ALA A 243 -13.82 8.51 -6.11
C ALA A 243 -13.60 7.55 -7.29
N VAL A 244 -12.97 6.39 -7.07
CA VAL A 244 -12.62 5.46 -8.16
C VAL A 244 -13.83 4.65 -8.64
N GLU A 245 -13.82 4.28 -9.91
CA GLU A 245 -14.80 3.34 -10.49
C GLU A 245 -14.70 1.97 -9.82
N LYS A 246 -15.81 1.24 -9.74
CA LYS A 246 -15.86 -0.09 -9.12
C LYS A 246 -16.79 -1.02 -9.88
N GLU A 247 -16.43 -2.29 -9.88
CA GLU A 247 -17.36 -3.40 -10.11
C GLU A 247 -17.69 -4.01 -8.74
N ASP A 248 -18.97 -3.95 -8.36
CA ASP A 248 -19.43 -4.16 -6.98
C ASP A 248 -18.65 -3.32 -5.96
N ILE A 249 -17.76 -3.94 -5.20
CA ILE A 249 -16.90 -3.29 -4.21
C ILE A 249 -15.45 -3.13 -4.69
N ARG A 250 -15.06 -3.78 -5.80
CA ARG A 250 -13.68 -3.85 -6.27
C ARG A 250 -13.36 -2.67 -7.17
N PRO A 251 -12.26 -1.94 -6.96
CA PRO A 251 -11.93 -0.77 -7.76
C PRO A 251 -11.42 -1.19 -9.13
N ILE A 252 -11.72 -0.39 -10.14
CA ILE A 252 -11.22 -0.58 -11.50
C ILE A 252 -9.93 0.22 -11.70
N SER A 253 -8.92 -0.46 -12.22
CA SER A 253 -7.68 0.12 -12.72
C SER A 253 -7.60 -0.11 -14.22
N TYR A 254 -7.04 0.84 -14.95
CA TYR A 254 -6.82 0.75 -16.39
C TYR A 254 -5.32 0.71 -16.64
N SER A 255 -4.81 -0.38 -17.22
CA SER A 255 -3.41 -0.53 -17.61
C SER A 255 -3.20 0.03 -19.01
N ALA A 256 -2.20 0.90 -19.17
CA ALA A 256 -1.85 1.45 -20.47
C ALA A 256 -1.17 0.40 -21.36
N ALA A 257 -1.47 0.45 -22.65
CA ALA A 257 -0.87 -0.45 -23.64
C ALA A 257 0.65 -0.28 -23.65
N GLY A 258 1.39 -1.38 -23.42
CA GLY A 258 2.85 -1.41 -23.52
C GLY A 258 3.60 -0.81 -22.32
N SER A 259 3.24 0.41 -21.88
CA SER A 259 3.88 1.07 -20.73
C SER A 259 3.41 0.51 -19.38
N HIS A 260 2.23 -0.12 -19.37
CA HIS A 260 1.54 -0.70 -18.21
C HIS A 260 1.23 0.25 -17.05
N ALA A 261 1.45 1.55 -17.22
CA ALA A 261 1.07 2.54 -16.22
C ALA A 261 -0.42 2.43 -15.90
N ASN A 262 -0.75 2.60 -14.62
CA ASN A 262 -2.09 2.40 -14.12
C ASN A 262 -2.84 3.73 -13.97
N TYR A 263 -4.09 3.74 -14.43
CA TYR A 263 -4.96 4.91 -14.43
C TYR A 263 -6.32 4.62 -13.83
N ALA A 264 -6.93 5.64 -13.21
CA ALA A 264 -8.27 5.54 -12.63
C ALA A 264 -9.41 5.70 -13.66
N ILE A 265 -9.07 6.06 -14.91
CA ILE A 265 -10.01 6.24 -16.03
C ILE A 265 -9.42 5.68 -17.33
N ALA A 266 -10.30 5.27 -18.24
CA ALA A 266 -9.96 5.02 -19.64
C ALA A 266 -9.63 6.34 -20.38
N GLY A 267 -8.89 6.25 -21.49
CA GLY A 267 -8.63 7.35 -22.42
C GLY A 267 -7.16 7.59 -22.69
N SER A 268 -6.86 8.82 -23.14
CA SER A 268 -5.49 9.28 -23.38
C SER A 268 -4.98 10.06 -22.18
N HIS A 269 -3.75 9.76 -21.75
CA HIS A 269 -3.12 10.36 -20.59
C HIS A 269 -1.75 10.92 -20.98
N ASP A 270 -1.69 12.23 -21.25
CA ASP A 270 -0.42 12.92 -21.32
C ASP A 270 0.19 13.01 -19.92
N HIS A 271 1.45 12.61 -19.80
CA HIS A 271 2.23 12.67 -18.57
C HIS A 271 3.51 13.50 -18.73
N SER A 272 3.53 14.43 -19.70
CA SER A 272 4.61 15.42 -19.89
C SER A 272 4.79 16.33 -18.66
N ILE A 273 3.79 16.43 -17.77
CA ILE A 273 3.85 17.15 -16.49
C ILE A 273 3.54 16.16 -15.37
N PRO A 274 4.41 15.99 -14.35
CA PRO A 274 4.10 15.16 -13.19
C PRO A 274 2.77 15.56 -12.55
N ASP A 275 1.94 14.56 -12.22
CA ASP A 275 0.63 14.70 -11.57
C ASP A 275 -0.50 15.33 -12.40
N ALA A 276 -0.32 15.57 -13.70
CA ALA A 276 -1.37 16.12 -14.58
C ALA A 276 -1.62 15.22 -15.80
N ASN A 277 -2.85 14.71 -15.95
CA ASN A 277 -3.29 14.05 -17.18
C ASN A 277 -3.86 15.11 -18.12
N LEU A 278 -3.09 15.52 -19.12
CA LEU A 278 -3.62 16.38 -20.18
C LEU A 278 -4.17 15.50 -21.33
N PRO A 279 -5.21 15.95 -22.06
CA PRO A 279 -5.71 15.21 -23.22
C PRO A 279 -4.76 15.25 -24.42
N PHE A 280 -3.66 16.02 -24.37
CA PHE A 280 -2.68 16.20 -25.44
C PHE A 280 -1.28 16.43 -24.85
N GLY A 281 -0.25 15.72 -25.34
CA GLY A 281 1.17 16.00 -25.08
C GLY A 281 2.13 15.12 -25.86
N PHE A 282 3.41 15.11 -25.47
CA PHE A 282 4.50 14.48 -26.24
C PHE A 282 4.74 13.00 -25.88
N LEU A 283 4.22 12.56 -24.74
CA LEU A 283 4.25 11.19 -24.23
C LEU A 283 2.85 10.87 -23.74
N ILE A 284 2.11 10.06 -24.49
CA ILE A 284 0.69 9.78 -24.24
C ILE A 284 0.53 8.29 -24.02
N ASP A 285 0.02 7.94 -22.85
CA ASP A 285 -0.44 6.60 -22.56
C ASP A 285 -1.89 6.45 -22.97
N HIS A 286 -2.26 5.26 -23.46
CA HIS A 286 -3.60 4.95 -23.91
C HIS A 286 -4.16 3.77 -23.10
N THR A 287 -5.35 3.98 -22.54
CA THR A 287 -6.09 2.96 -21.80
C THR A 287 -7.52 2.81 -22.30
N SER A 288 -8.04 1.59 -22.25
CA SER A 288 -9.40 1.24 -22.70
C SER A 288 -9.93 0.00 -21.96
N GLN A 289 -11.15 -0.44 -22.27
CA GLN A 289 -11.80 -1.61 -21.69
C GLN A 289 -11.62 -2.83 -22.61
N GLY A 290 -10.38 -3.30 -22.76
CA GLY A 290 -10.04 -4.47 -23.58
C GLY A 290 -10.37 -5.78 -22.86
N ILE A 291 -9.36 -6.37 -22.20
CA ILE A 291 -9.50 -7.64 -21.46
C ILE A 291 -9.50 -7.37 -19.96
N LEU A 292 -10.52 -7.84 -19.25
CA LEU A 292 -10.58 -7.73 -17.79
C LEU A 292 -9.71 -8.80 -17.16
N TRP A 293 -8.77 -8.37 -16.32
CA TRP A 293 -7.88 -9.23 -15.54
C TRP A 293 -8.22 -9.13 -14.05
N ASP A 294 -8.25 -10.29 -13.39
CA ASP A 294 -8.32 -10.41 -11.93
C ASP A 294 -6.96 -10.89 -11.38
N PRO A 295 -6.14 -9.97 -10.84
CA PRO A 295 -4.82 -10.31 -10.31
C PRO A 295 -4.87 -11.31 -9.14
N THR A 296 -6.00 -11.43 -8.44
CA THR A 296 -6.10 -12.28 -7.24
C THR A 296 -6.19 -13.77 -7.56
N LEU A 297 -6.61 -14.14 -8.78
CA LEU A 297 -6.86 -15.53 -9.17
C LEU A 297 -5.59 -16.39 -9.29
N ASN A 298 -4.42 -15.76 -9.33
CA ASN A 298 -3.13 -16.43 -9.29
C ASN A 298 -2.01 -15.53 -8.73
N ALA A 299 -2.21 -14.98 -7.53
CA ALA A 299 -1.23 -14.12 -6.88
C ALA A 299 -0.33 -14.85 -5.87
N TYR A 300 0.93 -14.43 -5.79
CA TYR A 300 1.75 -14.67 -4.60
C TYR A 300 1.36 -13.69 -3.49
N LEU A 301 1.21 -14.20 -2.27
CA LEU A 301 0.83 -13.39 -1.10
C LEU A 301 2.04 -13.20 -0.19
N TYR A 302 2.29 -11.96 0.25
CA TYR A 302 3.42 -11.59 1.09
C TYR A 302 3.01 -10.66 2.23
N VAL A 303 3.71 -10.78 3.35
CA VAL A 303 3.64 -9.83 4.47
C VAL A 303 4.99 -9.14 4.57
N TYR A 304 4.98 -7.81 4.52
CA TYR A 304 6.13 -6.95 4.68
C TYR A 304 6.11 -6.31 6.07
N ASN A 305 7.23 -6.39 6.78
CA ASN A 305 7.43 -5.71 8.05
C ASN A 305 8.18 -4.39 7.80
N GLY A 306 7.49 -3.27 7.98
CA GLY A 306 8.06 -1.93 7.76
C GLY A 306 9.21 -1.55 8.71
N THR A 307 9.28 -2.13 9.91
CA THR A 307 10.34 -1.87 10.90
C THR A 307 11.63 -2.56 10.50
N ASP A 308 11.54 -3.85 10.20
CA ASP A 308 12.71 -4.69 9.90
C ASP A 308 13.07 -4.67 8.40
N ARG A 309 12.21 -4.08 7.57
CA ARG A 309 12.30 -4.05 6.11
C ARG A 309 12.45 -5.44 5.51
N SER A 310 11.65 -6.37 6.01
CA SER A 310 11.73 -7.79 5.70
C SER A 310 10.41 -8.34 5.17
N PHE A 311 10.50 -9.39 4.37
CA PHE A 311 9.35 -10.09 3.80
C PHE A 311 9.16 -11.46 4.44
N SER A 312 7.91 -11.90 4.46
CA SER A 312 7.52 -13.28 4.79
C SER A 312 6.39 -13.73 3.87
N ALA A 313 6.22 -15.05 3.70
CA ALA A 313 5.13 -15.58 2.92
C ALA A 313 3.79 -15.32 3.63
N GLY A 314 2.85 -14.72 2.91
CA GLY A 314 1.46 -14.56 3.33
C GLY A 314 0.62 -15.79 2.96
N GLY A 315 -0.67 -15.74 3.28
CA GLY A 315 -1.60 -16.80 2.89
C GLY A 315 -1.22 -18.15 3.51
N ASN A 316 -1.15 -19.18 2.67
CA ASN A 316 -0.72 -20.54 2.98
C ASN A 316 0.77 -20.69 3.34
N GLY A 317 1.54 -19.59 3.32
CA GLY A 317 2.95 -19.60 3.69
C GLY A 317 3.88 -20.18 2.64
N THR A 318 3.45 -20.33 1.38
CA THR A 318 4.26 -20.97 0.32
C THR A 318 4.94 -20.00 -0.65
N SER A 319 4.61 -18.70 -0.59
CA SER A 319 5.15 -17.70 -1.53
C SER A 319 6.69 -17.59 -1.43
N PRO A 320 7.42 -17.56 -2.55
CA PRO A 320 8.87 -17.52 -2.55
C PRO A 320 9.39 -16.12 -2.17
N VAL A 321 10.02 -16.01 -0.99
CA VAL A 321 10.45 -14.71 -0.44
C VAL A 321 11.73 -14.18 -1.10
N GLY A 322 12.56 -15.04 -1.68
CA GLY A 322 13.82 -14.65 -2.34
C GLY A 322 13.61 -13.60 -3.44
N ALA A 323 12.54 -13.72 -4.23
CA ALA A 323 12.18 -12.75 -5.25
C ALA A 323 11.88 -11.36 -4.69
N MET A 324 11.22 -11.27 -3.53
CA MET A 324 10.92 -9.98 -2.89
C MET A 324 12.16 -9.36 -2.24
N ASN A 325 13.13 -10.18 -1.82
CA ASN A 325 14.39 -9.74 -1.24
C ASN A 325 15.47 -9.40 -2.28
N PHE A 326 15.31 -9.79 -3.55
CA PHE A 326 16.27 -9.51 -4.61
C PHE A 326 16.36 -8.00 -4.88
N LYS A 327 17.57 -7.45 -4.77
CA LYS A 327 17.82 -6.01 -4.84
C LYS A 327 18.11 -5.48 -6.23
N GLY A 328 18.39 -6.37 -7.18
CA GLY A 328 18.80 -5.99 -8.53
C GLY A 328 17.65 -5.61 -9.45
N GLN A 329 17.98 -5.58 -10.73
CA GLN A 329 17.13 -5.16 -11.82
C GLN A 329 16.45 -6.38 -12.45
N TRP A 330 15.14 -6.30 -12.65
CA TRP A 330 14.30 -7.36 -13.22
C TRP A 330 14.36 -7.40 -14.75
N GLY A 331 15.52 -7.17 -15.34
CA GLY A 331 15.73 -7.22 -16.78
C GLY A 331 17.15 -6.89 -17.18
N ASP A 332 17.36 -6.75 -18.48
CA ASP A 332 18.64 -6.40 -19.08
C ASP A 332 19.18 -5.07 -18.56
N GLN A 333 20.50 -4.95 -18.57
CA GLN A 333 21.17 -3.66 -18.44
C GLN A 333 20.96 -2.86 -19.73
N GLN A 334 20.70 -1.54 -19.61
CA GLN A 334 20.60 -0.63 -20.77
C GLN A 334 21.76 -0.89 -21.73
N TYR A 335 21.46 -1.22 -22.99
CA TYR A 335 22.52 -1.55 -23.94
C TYR A 335 23.41 -0.32 -24.22
N PRO A 336 24.72 -0.51 -24.42
CA PRO A 336 25.61 0.59 -24.80
C PRO A 336 25.24 1.12 -26.19
N GLU A 337 25.58 2.38 -26.49
CA GLU A 337 25.35 2.98 -27.82
C GLU A 337 26.03 2.22 -28.97
N SER A 338 27.07 1.44 -28.66
CA SER A 338 27.76 0.56 -29.61
C SER A 338 26.99 -0.71 -29.94
N ASP A 339 25.98 -1.08 -29.14
CA ASP A 339 25.17 -2.27 -29.40
C ASP A 339 24.21 -2.00 -30.58
N PRO A 340 24.21 -2.87 -31.62
CA PRO A 340 23.35 -2.68 -32.77
C PRO A 340 21.85 -2.67 -32.43
N LYS A 341 21.43 -3.27 -31.31
CA LYS A 341 20.03 -3.27 -30.83
C LYS A 341 19.60 -1.92 -30.27
N GLN A 342 20.53 -1.14 -29.71
CA GLN A 342 20.24 0.11 -29.02
C GLN A 342 19.87 1.25 -29.98
N GLY A 343 20.50 1.26 -31.16
CA GLY A 343 20.45 2.39 -32.07
C GLY A 343 21.10 3.65 -31.48
N LYS A 344 20.97 4.78 -32.18
CA LYS A 344 21.44 6.07 -31.67
C LYS A 344 20.39 6.66 -30.72
N PRO A 345 20.80 7.24 -29.57
CA PRO A 345 19.87 7.88 -28.67
C PRO A 345 19.18 9.07 -29.36
N PHE A 346 17.90 9.27 -29.04
CA PHE A 346 17.08 10.36 -29.56
C PHE A 346 16.93 11.43 -28.47
N PHE A 347 17.54 12.61 -28.66
CA PHE A 347 17.60 13.67 -27.65
C PHE A 347 18.10 13.21 -26.27
N GLY A 348 19.01 12.23 -26.23
CA GLY A 348 19.56 11.67 -24.99
C GLY A 348 18.72 10.54 -24.37
N PHE A 349 17.57 10.23 -24.95
CA PHE A 349 16.74 9.08 -24.58
C PHE A 349 17.12 7.86 -25.40
N TYR A 350 17.05 6.69 -24.77
CA TYR A 350 17.47 5.41 -25.33
C TYR A 350 16.25 4.57 -25.71
N LYS A 351 16.36 3.77 -26.77
CA LYS A 351 15.36 2.75 -27.12
C LYS A 351 15.20 1.75 -25.97
N TYR A 352 16.21 0.91 -25.73
CA TYR A 352 16.25 0.03 -24.57
C TYR A 352 16.87 0.74 -23.36
N VAL A 353 16.27 0.60 -22.20
CA VAL A 353 16.76 1.06 -20.89
C VAL A 353 16.88 -0.12 -19.93
N GLY A 354 17.47 0.11 -18.75
CA GLY A 354 17.62 -0.95 -17.76
C GLY A 354 16.28 -1.38 -17.17
N GLY A 355 16.10 -2.68 -16.97
CA GLY A 355 14.93 -3.21 -16.25
C GLY A 355 14.80 -2.59 -14.84
N PRO A 356 13.60 -2.56 -14.25
CA PRO A 356 13.36 -1.89 -12.98
C PRO A 356 13.78 -2.73 -11.78
N THR A 357 14.01 -2.08 -10.64
CA THR A 357 14.10 -2.78 -9.36
C THR A 357 12.77 -3.40 -8.96
N GLY A 358 12.82 -4.52 -8.23
CA GLY A 358 11.62 -5.20 -7.74
C GLY A 358 10.84 -4.47 -6.63
N PRO A 359 9.79 -5.11 -6.09
CA PRO A 359 8.85 -4.50 -5.13
C PRO A 359 9.46 -3.90 -3.86
N TRP A 360 10.63 -4.38 -3.41
CA TRP A 360 11.34 -3.87 -2.23
C TRP A 360 11.62 -2.36 -2.29
N ASN A 361 11.77 -1.81 -3.50
CA ASN A 361 12.08 -0.41 -3.75
C ASN A 361 10.85 0.45 -4.10
N LYS A 362 9.62 -0.09 -3.95
CA LYS A 362 8.37 0.63 -4.28
C LYS A 362 7.75 1.34 -3.07
N GLY A 363 8.58 1.74 -2.11
CA GLY A 363 8.14 2.54 -0.95
C GLY A 363 7.15 1.83 -0.03
N LEU A 364 7.36 0.54 0.26
CA LEU A 364 6.40 -0.29 1.01
C LEU A 364 6.07 0.19 2.44
N ASN A 365 6.88 1.10 3.00
CA ASN A 365 6.66 1.73 4.31
C ASN A 365 6.34 3.24 4.23
N ARG A 366 5.88 3.73 3.08
CA ARG A 366 5.58 5.15 2.84
C ARG A 366 4.62 5.75 3.87
N ASN A 367 4.81 7.01 4.25
CA ASN A 367 3.95 7.65 5.27
C ASN A 367 2.53 7.91 4.78
N LEU A 368 2.41 8.39 3.55
CA LEU A 368 1.14 8.70 2.90
C LEU A 368 0.77 7.63 1.85
N THR A 369 -0.35 7.82 1.16
CA THR A 369 -0.72 6.97 0.03
C THR A 369 0.24 7.15 -1.14
N CYS A 370 0.73 8.38 -1.36
CA CYS A 370 1.75 8.67 -2.35
C CYS A 370 3.16 8.30 -1.85
N PRO A 371 4.13 8.05 -2.75
CA PRO A 371 5.52 7.80 -2.38
C PRO A 371 6.16 8.96 -1.60
N ASP A 372 7.12 8.65 -0.72
CA ASP A 372 7.90 9.64 0.04
C ASP A 372 9.07 10.19 -0.81
N ASN A 373 8.76 10.91 -1.89
CA ASN A 373 9.73 11.38 -2.91
C ASN A 373 9.89 12.92 -2.98
N GLY A 374 9.28 13.65 -2.05
CA GLY A 374 9.31 15.12 -2.02
C GLY A 374 8.26 15.80 -2.90
N ILE A 375 7.47 15.04 -3.66
CA ILE A 375 6.30 15.54 -4.40
C ILE A 375 5.10 15.60 -3.42
N PRO A 376 4.33 16.71 -3.38
CA PRO A 376 3.15 16.81 -2.54
C PRO A 376 2.15 15.68 -2.80
N CYS A 377 1.70 14.99 -1.76
CA CYS A 377 0.70 13.94 -1.91
C CYS A 377 -0.70 14.54 -2.07
N ILE A 378 -1.20 14.56 -3.29
CA ILE A 378 -2.54 15.05 -3.64
C ILE A 378 -3.49 13.85 -3.74
N ILE A 379 -4.47 13.78 -2.83
CA ILE A 379 -5.50 12.74 -2.84
C ILE A 379 -6.77 13.32 -3.47
N ARG A 380 -7.06 12.91 -4.70
CA ARG A 380 -8.17 13.44 -5.51
C ARG A 380 -9.50 12.82 -5.07
N THR A 381 -10.57 13.62 -5.04
CA THR A 381 -11.94 13.16 -4.72
C THR A 381 -12.82 12.98 -5.97
N ILE A 382 -12.29 13.32 -7.14
CA ILE A 382 -12.91 13.16 -8.46
C ILE A 382 -11.86 12.63 -9.44
N LYS A 383 -12.30 11.90 -10.48
CA LYS A 383 -11.43 11.24 -11.46
C LYS A 383 -10.98 12.15 -12.62
N GLY A 384 -11.55 13.36 -12.73
CA GLY A 384 -11.25 14.32 -13.80
C GLY A 384 -10.12 15.29 -13.47
N PRO A 385 -9.65 16.08 -14.45
CA PRO A 385 -8.66 17.14 -14.25
C PRO A 385 -9.06 18.13 -13.16
#